data_AF-A0A960CMW2-F1
#
_entry.id   AF-A0A960CMW2-F1
#
_cell.length_a   1.000
_cell.length_b   1.000
_cell.length_c   1.000
_cell.angle_alpha   90.00
_cell.angle_beta   90.00
_cell.angle_gamma   90.00
#
_symmetry.space_group_name_H-M   'P 1'
#
loop_
_entity.id
_entity.type
_entity.pdbx_description
1 polymer ?
#
loop_
_entity_poly.entity_id
_entity_poly.type
_entity_poly.pdbx_seq_one_letter_code
_entity_poly.pdbx_strand_id
1 'polypeptide(L)'
;MATNKKSQPRYDLKAQDRKRNLAIQLGLTAIVVIFAVALVLFIVMGKDKKTGSGEAQAVRITSSSLIKKDGSDEPKAVLGLYEDFQCPHCR
;
A
#
# COMPACT_ATOMS: atom_id res chain seq x y z
N MET A 1 -25.66 -62.49 -38.32
CA MET A 1 -25.73 -61.01 -38.40
C MET A 1 -24.99 -60.43 -37.20
N ALA A 2 -23.94 -59.63 -37.42
CA ALA A 2 -23.10 -59.11 -36.34
C ALA A 2 -23.79 -57.92 -35.65
N THR A 3 -24.04 -58.02 -34.34
CA THR A 3 -24.67 -56.95 -33.56
C THR A 3 -23.59 -55.94 -33.15
N ASN A 4 -23.46 -54.84 -33.90
CA ASN A 4 -22.61 -53.72 -33.48
C ASN A 4 -23.32 -52.91 -32.38
N LYS A 5 -23.05 -53.24 -31.11
CA LYS A 5 -23.54 -52.43 -29.98
C LYS A 5 -22.59 -51.26 -29.74
N LYS A 6 -22.97 -50.07 -30.23
CA LYS A 6 -22.21 -48.83 -30.01
C LYS A 6 -22.21 -48.50 -28.52
N SER A 7 -21.03 -48.53 -27.88
CA SER A 7 -20.86 -48.18 -26.47
C SER A 7 -21.20 -46.71 -26.23
N GLN A 8 -22.07 -46.43 -25.26
CA GLN A 8 -22.38 -45.06 -24.84
C GLN A 8 -21.17 -44.45 -24.10
N PRO A 9 -20.83 -43.18 -24.35
CA PRO A 9 -19.73 -42.51 -23.66
C PRO A 9 -20.04 -42.39 -22.16
N ARG A 10 -19.19 -42.97 -21.32
CA ARG A 10 -19.31 -42.85 -19.86
C ARG A 10 -18.58 -41.59 -19.42
N TYR A 11 -19.33 -40.55 -19.09
CA TYR A 11 -18.78 -39.34 -18.48
C TYR A 11 -18.62 -39.54 -16.98
N ASP A 12 -17.37 -39.49 -16.49
CA ASP A 12 -17.08 -39.46 -15.05
C ASP A 12 -17.23 -38.02 -14.54
N LEU A 13 -18.47 -37.67 -14.18
CA LEU A 13 -18.82 -36.38 -13.63
C LEU A 13 -18.07 -36.10 -12.30
N LYS A 14 -17.76 -37.15 -11.52
CA LYS A 14 -17.05 -37.03 -10.24
C LYS A 14 -15.56 -36.74 -10.41
N ALA A 15 -14.92 -37.26 -11.46
CA ALA A 15 -13.56 -36.87 -11.81
C ALA A 15 -13.50 -35.40 -12.25
N GLN A 16 -14.51 -34.93 -13.00
CA GLN A 16 -14.57 -33.55 -13.47
C GLN A 16 -14.82 -32.56 -12.32
N ASP A 17 -15.71 -32.88 -11.37
CA ASP A 17 -15.96 -32.04 -10.18
C ASP A 17 -14.73 -31.89 -9.30
N ARG A 18 -13.95 -32.97 -9.08
CA ARG A 18 -12.70 -32.90 -8.31
C ARG A 18 -11.69 -31.96 -8.96
N LYS A 19 -11.58 -31.98 -10.29
CA LYS A 19 -10.71 -31.08 -11.05
C LYS A 19 -11.15 -29.61 -10.93
N ARG A 20 -12.47 -29.35 -10.95
CA ARG A 20 -13.02 -27.99 -10.76
C ARG A 20 -12.78 -27.48 -9.35
N ASN A 21 -12.97 -28.32 -8.33
CA ASN A 21 -12.74 -27.91 -6.95
C ASN A 21 -11.27 -27.53 -6.69
N LEU A 22 -10.33 -28.32 -7.24
CA LEU A 22 -8.90 -27.99 -7.17
C LEU A 22 -8.58 -26.68 -7.92
N ALA A 23 -9.17 -26.45 -9.09
CA ALA A 23 -8.97 -25.20 -9.83
C ALA A 23 -9.52 -23.97 -9.08
N ILE A 24 -10.67 -24.11 -8.42
CA ILE A 24 -11.27 -23.04 -7.61
C ILE A 24 -10.42 -22.76 -6.37
N GLN A 25 -9.95 -23.79 -5.67
CA GLN A 25 -9.10 -23.63 -4.50
C GLN A 25 -7.77 -22.96 -4.84
N LEU A 26 -7.11 -23.39 -5.93
CA LEU A 26 -5.89 -22.74 -6.41
C LEU A 26 -6.14 -21.30 -6.87
N GLY A 27 -7.25 -21.03 -7.55
CA GLY A 27 -7.62 -19.67 -7.96
C GLY A 27 -7.87 -18.73 -6.78
N LEU A 28 -8.66 -19.16 -5.80
CA LEU A 28 -8.98 -18.35 -4.62
C LEU A 28 -7.75 -18.09 -3.76
N THR A 29 -6.92 -19.12 -3.51
CA THR A 29 -5.67 -18.97 -2.76
C THR A 29 -4.71 -18.02 -3.45
N ALA A 30 -4.56 -18.11 -4.77
CA ALA A 30 -3.70 -17.21 -5.54
C ALA A 30 -4.16 -15.75 -5.43
N ILE A 31 -5.46 -15.46 -5.50
CA ILE A 31 -6.00 -14.10 -5.36
C ILE A 31 -5.66 -13.52 -3.98
N VAL A 32 -5.85 -14.29 -2.91
CA VAL A 32 -5.55 -13.85 -1.54
C VAL A 32 -4.06 -13.55 -1.38
N VAL A 33 -3.19 -14.41 -1.90
CA VAL A 33 -1.74 -14.22 -1.85
C VAL A 33 -1.32 -12.97 -2.63
N ILE A 34 -1.84 -12.77 -3.84
CA ILE A 34 -1.55 -11.58 -4.66
C ILE A 34 -1.98 -10.31 -3.92
N PHE A 35 -3.18 -10.30 -3.33
CA PHE A 35 -3.68 -9.15 -2.60
C PHE A 35 -2.82 -8.81 -1.38
N ALA A 36 -2.40 -9.81 -0.61
CA ALA A 36 -1.53 -9.62 0.54
C ALA A 36 -0.18 -9.03 0.13
N VAL A 37 0.45 -9.56 -0.92
CA VAL A 37 1.74 -9.05 -1.43
C VAL A 37 1.59 -7.62 -1.96
N ALA A 38 0.51 -7.33 -2.69
CA ALA A 38 0.24 -5.99 -3.21
C ALA A 38 0.07 -4.96 -2.10
N LEU A 39 -0.65 -5.29 -1.02
CA LEU A 39 -0.81 -4.40 0.13
C LEU A 39 0.52 -4.14 0.85
N VAL A 40 1.33 -5.19 1.05
CA VAL A 40 2.65 -5.04 1.69
C VAL A 40 3.55 -4.13 0.85
N LEU A 41 3.62 -4.36 -0.47
CA LEU A 41 4.40 -3.51 -1.38
C LEU A 41 3.91 -2.07 -1.37
N PHE A 42 2.59 -1.84 -1.38
CA PHE A 42 2.00 -0.51 -1.31
C PHE A 42 2.40 0.23 -0.04
N ILE A 43 2.38 -0.44 1.12
CA ILE A 43 2.76 0.16 2.41
C ILE A 43 4.27 0.46 2.45
N VAL A 44 5.11 -0.44 1.96
CA VAL A 44 6.58 -0.26 1.96
C VAL A 44 6.99 0.87 0.99
N MET A 45 6.41 0.93 -0.20
CA MET A 45 6.71 1.97 -1.18
C MET A 45 6.04 3.32 -0.87
N GLY A 46 4.92 3.32 -0.14
CA GLY A 46 4.20 4.53 0.25
C GLY A 46 4.71 5.20 1.53
N LYS A 47 5.73 4.62 2.19
CA LYS A 47 6.27 5.10 3.47
C LYS A 47 6.93 6.47 3.41
N ASP A 48 7.34 6.93 2.24
CA ASP A 48 7.98 8.25 2.08
C ASP A 48 6.98 9.42 1.97
N LYS A 49 5.66 9.16 1.96
CA LYS A 49 4.63 10.19 1.69
C LYS A 49 3.53 10.31 2.74
N LYS A 50 3.60 9.58 3.84
CA LYS A 50 2.70 9.84 4.97
C LYS A 50 3.44 10.73 5.96
N THR A 51 3.18 12.03 5.86
CA THR A 51 3.29 12.92 7.01
C THR A 51 2.41 12.30 8.09
N GLY A 52 3.05 11.61 9.04
CA GLY A 52 2.34 10.96 10.14
C GLY A 52 1.52 12.00 10.90
N SER A 53 0.46 11.57 11.57
CA SER A 53 -0.36 12.38 12.48
C SER A 53 0.44 12.82 13.73
N GLY A 54 1.55 13.52 13.49
CA GLY A 54 2.64 13.81 14.41
C GLY A 54 3.79 14.60 13.76
N GLU A 55 3.76 14.82 12.43
CA GLU A 55 4.60 15.83 11.78
C GLU A 55 4.02 17.20 12.15
N ALA A 56 4.56 17.81 13.20
CA ALA A 56 4.26 19.18 13.57
C ALA A 56 4.54 20.08 12.36
N GLN A 57 3.48 20.60 11.73
CA GLN A 57 3.63 21.51 10.61
C GLN A 57 4.09 22.87 11.16
N ALA A 58 5.33 23.24 10.85
CA ALA A 58 5.87 24.53 11.28
C ALA A 58 5.21 25.68 10.52
N VAL A 59 4.77 26.70 11.26
CA VAL A 59 4.40 27.99 10.68
C VAL A 59 5.68 28.78 10.42
N ARG A 60 5.94 29.10 9.15
CA ARG A 60 7.11 29.92 8.78
C ARG A 60 6.80 31.40 8.98
N ILE A 61 7.53 32.03 9.91
CA ILE A 61 7.45 33.45 10.19
C ILE A 61 8.73 34.12 9.68
N THR A 62 8.59 35.10 8.78
CA THR A 62 9.72 35.85 8.18
C THR A 62 9.38 37.32 8.05
N SER A 63 10.38 38.20 8.08
CA SER A 63 10.23 39.62 7.76
C SER A 63 10.58 39.93 6.30
N SER A 64 10.22 41.12 5.81
CA SER A 64 10.64 41.63 4.50
C SER A 64 12.14 41.86 4.38
N SER A 65 12.85 41.97 5.51
CA SER A 65 14.28 42.19 5.61
C SER A 65 15.08 40.90 5.88
N LEU A 66 14.53 39.73 5.51
CA LEU A 66 15.16 38.43 5.74
C LEU A 66 16.48 38.29 4.97
N ILE A 67 17.55 37.95 5.70
CA ILE A 67 18.87 37.72 5.11
C ILE A 67 18.89 36.32 4.46
N LYS A 68 19.15 36.30 3.15
CA LYS A 68 19.16 35.08 2.32
C LYS A 68 20.58 34.67 1.94
N LYS A 69 20.76 33.41 1.59
CA LYS A 69 22.01 32.92 0.99
C LYS A 69 22.25 33.59 -0.36
N ASP A 70 23.51 33.70 -0.75
CA ASP A 70 23.86 34.39 -1.99
C ASP A 70 23.35 33.58 -3.20
N GLY A 71 22.59 34.23 -4.08
CA GLY A 71 22.00 33.59 -5.26
C GLY A 71 20.80 32.67 -5.00
N SER A 72 20.21 32.69 -3.80
CA SER A 72 19.04 31.87 -3.45
C SER A 72 18.02 32.64 -2.62
N ASP A 73 16.77 32.19 -2.63
CA ASP A 73 15.71 32.69 -1.74
C ASP A 73 15.71 32.02 -0.36
N GLU A 74 16.64 31.10 -0.12
CA GLU A 74 16.78 30.41 1.15
C GLU A 74 17.33 31.34 2.25
N PRO A 75 16.75 31.31 3.47
CA PRO A 75 17.30 32.05 4.60
C PRO A 75 18.70 31.53 4.97
N LYS A 76 19.58 32.43 5.45
CA LYS A 76 20.91 32.02 5.94
C LYS A 76 20.84 31.14 7.18
N ALA A 77 19.86 31.37 8.05
CA ALA A 77 19.62 30.60 9.26
C ALA A 77 18.12 30.35 9.46
N VAL A 78 17.79 29.17 9.98
CA VAL A 78 16.42 28.79 10.33
C VAL A 78 16.42 28.33 11.78
N LEU A 79 15.58 28.96 12.60
CA LEU A 79 15.31 28.53 13.97
C LEU A 79 14.02 27.71 13.97
N GLY A 80 14.14 26.42 14.31
CA GLY A 80 12.99 25.56 14.54
C GLY A 80 12.58 25.67 15.99
N LEU A 81 11.36 26.17 16.24
CA LEU A 81 10.77 26.23 17.56
C LEU A 81 9.66 25.20 17.66
N TYR A 82 9.73 24.36 18.69
CA TYR A 82 8.75 23.33 18.97
C TYR A 82 8.13 23.65 20.32
N GLU A 83 6.89 24.12 20.29
CA GLU A 83 6.17 24.54 21.49
C GLU A 83 4.99 23.61 21.74
N ASP A 84 4.61 23.52 23.01
CA ASP A 84 3.36 22.95 23.45
C ASP A 84 2.66 24.02 24.31
N PHE A 85 1.45 24.42 23.93
CA PHE A 85 0.67 25.44 24.65
C PHE A 85 0.35 25.03 26.10
N GLN A 86 0.50 23.75 26.44
CA GLN A 86 0.30 23.22 27.79
C GLN A 86 1.59 23.11 28.61
N CYS A 87 2.78 23.27 28.00
CA CYS A 87 4.07 23.14 28.66
C CYS A 87 4.43 24.41 29.46
N PRO A 88 4.51 24.38 30.81
CA PRO A 88 4.81 25.56 31.61
C PRO A 88 6.23 26.12 31.44
N HIS A 89 7.16 25.29 30.94
CA HIS A 89 8.55 25.67 30.67
C HIS A 89 8.79 26.20 29.27
N CYS A 90 7.77 26.14 28.40
CA CYS A 90 7.85 26.55 27.01
C CYS A 90 7.31 27.99 26.80
N ARG A 91 7.13 28.75 27.89
CA ARG A 91 6.70 30.16 27.92
C ARG A 91 7.89 31.09 28.13
#